data_AF-A0A4R1V822-F1
#
_entry.id   AF-A0A4R1V822-F1
#
_cell.length_a   1.000
_cell.length_b   1.000
_cell.length_c   1.000
_cell.angle_alpha   90.00
_cell.angle_beta   90.00
_cell.angle_gamma   90.00
#
_symmetry.space_group_name_H-M   'P 1'
#
loop_
_entity.id
_entity.type
_entity.pdbx_description
1 polymer ?
#
loop_
_entity_poly.entity_id
_entity_poly.type
_entity_poly.pdbx_seq_one_letter_code
_entity_poly.pdbx_strand_id
1 'polypeptide(L)'
;MSCSVLWCTFTWDAFATLTAGGVAVAGAVIVGLRQLRVSEEQAKIAGRQAEILEHQVDVERAALRADLYERRLAVFKACREFVRATTLPSFDFEQSYKASVEMSDQLEQAEFLFAGEVRKKIQDINQQARDVVDAQVSLMVLRSSGNVAHEFGTSQRVTDLREHIHALTTQLNAHLPNLAQVMGEEMRLYIPRAKSKRDSTPD
;
A
#
# COMPACT_ATOMS: atom_id res chain seq x y z
N MET A 1 8.63 39.03 -92.77
CA MET A 1 9.78 38.38 -92.11
C MET A 1 9.23 37.64 -90.90
N SER A 2 9.00 36.35 -91.07
CA SER A 2 8.38 35.49 -90.06
C SER A 2 9.49 34.86 -89.23
N CYS A 3 9.64 35.31 -87.98
CA CYS A 3 10.51 34.63 -87.02
C CYS A 3 9.73 33.42 -86.48
N SER A 4 10.08 32.22 -86.95
CA SER A 4 9.34 30.97 -86.73
C SER A 4 9.73 30.23 -85.44
N VAL A 5 10.42 30.89 -84.51
CA VAL A 5 10.66 30.36 -83.15
C VAL A 5 10.66 31.55 -82.17
N LEU A 6 9.81 31.50 -81.14
CA LEU A 6 9.61 32.55 -80.11
C LEU A 6 10.84 32.75 -79.20
N TRP A 7 12.01 33.06 -79.76
CA TRP A 7 13.20 33.45 -78.99
C TRP A 7 13.18 34.94 -78.60
N CYS A 8 12.42 35.79 -79.31
CA CYS A 8 12.33 37.22 -79.00
C CYS A 8 11.44 37.57 -77.80
N THR A 9 10.69 36.61 -77.26
CA THR A 9 9.85 36.77 -76.05
C THR A 9 10.50 36.21 -74.79
N PHE A 10 11.74 35.71 -74.89
CA PHE A 10 12.50 35.26 -73.72
C PHE A 10 13.05 36.49 -73.00
N THR A 11 12.21 37.13 -72.20
CA THR A 11 12.61 38.27 -71.38
C THR A 11 13.48 37.78 -70.22
N TRP A 12 14.54 38.53 -69.92
CA TRP A 12 15.37 38.29 -68.74
C TRP A 12 14.54 38.24 -67.45
N ASP A 13 13.41 38.95 -67.42
CA ASP A 13 12.41 38.92 -66.34
C ASP A 13 11.75 37.55 -66.14
N ALA A 14 11.46 36.81 -67.21
CA ALA A 14 10.88 35.46 -67.10
C ALA A 14 11.91 34.47 -66.52
N PHE A 15 13.18 34.60 -66.91
CA PHE A 15 14.28 33.82 -66.34
C PHE A 15 14.52 34.16 -64.85
N ALA A 16 14.48 35.45 -64.50
CA ALA A 16 14.60 35.90 -63.11
C ALA A 16 13.45 35.38 -62.23
N THR A 17 12.24 35.33 -62.76
CA THR A 17 11.07 34.80 -62.03
C THR A 17 11.17 33.29 -61.82
N LEU A 18 11.63 32.54 -62.84
CA LEU A 18 11.81 31.08 -62.75
C LEU A 18 12.93 30.72 -61.77
N THR A 19 14.06 31.44 -61.81
CA THR A 19 15.17 31.24 -60.89
C THR A 19 14.80 31.60 -59.44
N ALA A 20 14.08 32.70 -59.22
CA ALA A 20 13.57 33.05 -57.89
C ALA A 20 12.58 31.99 -57.36
N GLY A 21 11.67 31.49 -58.20
CA GLY A 21 10.76 30.40 -57.85
C GLY A 21 11.49 29.10 -57.54
N GLY A 22 12.52 28.75 -58.33
CA GLY A 22 13.35 27.57 -58.11
C GLY A 22 14.12 27.62 -56.79
N VAL A 23 14.72 28.77 -56.47
CA VAL A 23 15.40 28.98 -55.18
C VAL A 23 14.43 28.91 -54.00
N ALA A 24 13.21 29.45 -54.16
CA ALA A 24 12.18 29.38 -53.12
C ALA A 24 11.74 27.94 -52.82
N VAL A 25 11.50 27.13 -53.86
CA VAL A 25 11.14 25.71 -53.69
C VAL A 25 12.29 24.92 -53.07
N ALA A 26 13.53 25.13 -53.53
CA ALA A 26 14.70 24.48 -52.95
C ALA A 26 14.88 24.84 -51.47
N GLY A 27 14.69 26.12 -51.12
CA GLY A 27 14.68 26.59 -49.73
C GLY A 27 13.60 25.91 -48.89
N ALA A 28 12.38 25.80 -49.41
CA ALA A 28 11.27 25.12 -48.73
C ALA A 28 11.55 23.62 -48.50
N VAL A 29 12.15 22.92 -49.46
CA VAL A 29 12.54 21.51 -49.32
C VAL A 29 13.60 21.33 -48.23
N ILE A 30 14.62 22.20 -48.19
CA ILE A 30 15.67 22.14 -47.16
C ILE A 30 15.09 22.39 -45.76
N VAL A 31 14.17 23.36 -45.63
CA VAL A 31 13.50 23.64 -44.36
C VAL A 31 12.60 22.47 -43.94
N GLY A 32 11.85 21.89 -44.87
CA GLY A 32 11.00 20.71 -44.61
C GLY A 32 11.80 19.49 -44.14
N LEU A 33 12.92 19.19 -44.78
CA LEU A 33 13.81 18.09 -44.35
C LEU A 33 14.40 18.32 -42.96
N ARG A 34 14.75 19.56 -42.61
CA ARG A 34 15.19 19.90 -41.24
C ARG A 34 14.06 19.73 -40.22
N GLN A 35 12.84 20.11 -40.55
CA GLN A 35 11.67 19.92 -39.68
C GLN A 35 11.37 18.44 -39.43
N LEU A 36 11.49 17.58 -40.44
CA LEU A 36 11.31 16.13 -40.28
C LEU A 36 12.32 15.54 -39.29
N ARG A 37 13.60 15.91 -39.40
CA ARG A 37 14.64 15.45 -38.46
C ARG A 37 14.36 15.90 -37.03
N VAL A 38 13.92 17.14 -36.84
CA VAL A 38 13.51 17.64 -35.52
C VAL A 38 12.29 16.87 -34.99
N SER A 39 11.32 16.55 -35.85
CA SER A 39 10.15 15.77 -35.45
C SER A 39 10.50 14.34 -35.05
N GLU A 40 11.45 13.69 -35.72
CA GLU A 40 11.94 12.36 -35.34
C GLU A 40 12.65 12.39 -33.97
N GLU A 41 13.48 13.41 -33.73
CA GLU A 41 14.16 13.59 -32.45
C GLU A 41 13.16 13.85 -31.32
N GLN A 42 12.13 14.68 -31.56
CA GLN A 42 11.04 14.92 -30.61
C GLN A 42 10.23 13.65 -30.32
N ALA A 43 9.92 12.84 -31.33
CA ALA A 43 9.22 11.57 -31.14
C ALA A 43 10.05 10.58 -30.29
N LYS A 44 11.37 10.54 -30.49
CA LYS A 44 12.27 9.73 -29.67
C LYS A 44 12.36 10.20 -28.23
N ILE A 45 12.36 11.52 -27.99
CA ILE A 45 12.34 12.10 -26.65
C ILE A 45 11.00 11.80 -25.96
N ALA A 46 9.88 12.00 -26.66
CA ALA A 46 8.55 11.68 -26.13
C ALA A 46 8.42 10.19 -25.76
N GLY A 47 8.97 9.28 -26.58
CA GLY A 47 9.05 7.86 -26.26
C GLY A 47 9.82 7.56 -24.98
N ARG A 48 11.00 8.19 -24.79
CA ARG A 48 11.78 8.04 -23.55
C ARG A 48 11.08 8.64 -22.34
N GLN A 49 10.36 9.76 -22.50
CA GLN A 49 9.58 10.36 -21.41
C GLN A 49 8.42 9.45 -20.99
N ALA A 50 7.76 8.79 -21.93
CA ALA A 50 6.72 7.80 -21.62
C ALA A 50 7.27 6.61 -20.81
N GLU A 51 8.44 6.09 -21.19
CA GLU A 51 9.12 5.00 -20.46
C GLU A 51 9.51 5.43 -19.03
N ILE A 52 10.03 6.65 -18.86
CA ILE A 52 10.36 7.19 -17.53
C ILE A 52 9.10 7.34 -16.67
N LEU A 53 8.00 7.86 -17.24
CA LEU A 53 6.74 7.99 -16.53
C LEU A 53 6.17 6.63 -16.10
N GLU A 54 6.27 5.61 -16.96
CA GLU A 54 5.85 4.25 -16.63
C GLU A 54 6.67 3.69 -15.45
N HIS A 55 8.00 3.87 -15.48
CA HIS A 55 8.85 3.48 -14.37
C HIS A 55 8.54 4.24 -13.07
N GLN A 56 8.24 5.54 -13.14
CA GLN A 56 7.85 6.32 -11.97
C GLN A 56 6.55 5.79 -11.36
N VAL A 57 5.55 5.48 -12.19
CA VAL A 57 4.29 4.89 -11.73
C VAL A 57 4.52 3.55 -11.03
N ASP A 58 5.41 2.71 -11.55
CA ASP A 58 5.73 1.42 -10.94
C ASP A 58 6.47 1.55 -9.61
N VAL A 59 7.38 2.53 -9.49
CA VAL A 59 8.04 2.85 -8.21
C VAL A 59 7.04 3.38 -7.18
N GLU A 60 6.15 4.29 -7.56
CA GLU A 60 5.10 4.80 -6.67
C GLU A 60 4.16 3.69 -6.22
N ARG A 61 3.76 2.80 -7.12
CA ARG A 61 2.96 1.61 -6.77
C ARG A 61 3.70 0.70 -5.78
N ALA A 62 5.00 0.49 -5.97
CA ALA A 62 5.80 -0.32 -5.04
C ALA A 62 5.91 0.36 -3.66
N ALA A 63 6.10 1.68 -3.62
CA ALA A 63 6.14 2.46 -2.39
C ALA A 63 4.81 2.40 -1.63
N LEU A 64 3.67 2.60 -2.31
CA LEU A 64 2.35 2.49 -1.69
C LEU A 64 2.07 1.08 -1.13
N ARG A 65 2.54 0.04 -1.82
CA ARG A 65 2.43 -1.34 -1.32
C ARG A 65 3.27 -1.57 -0.07
N ALA A 66 4.48 -1.01 -0.02
CA ALA A 66 5.34 -1.10 1.17
C ALA A 66 4.69 -0.36 2.37
N ASP A 67 4.18 0.84 2.16
CA ASP A 67 3.47 1.61 3.20
C ASP A 67 2.23 0.86 3.73
N LEU A 68 1.40 0.31 2.83
CA LEU A 68 0.25 -0.51 3.24
C LEU A 68 0.67 -1.76 4.05
N TYR A 69 1.77 -2.40 3.65
CA TYR A 69 2.30 -3.55 4.38
C TYR A 69 2.79 -3.16 5.78
N GLU A 70 3.53 -2.06 5.91
CA GLU A 70 4.02 -1.55 7.19
C GLU A 70 2.87 -1.20 8.14
N ARG A 71 1.84 -0.51 7.66
CA ARG A 71 0.64 -0.18 8.45
C ARG A 71 -0.09 -1.43 8.92
N ARG A 72 -0.31 -2.42 8.04
CA ARG A 72 -0.93 -3.70 8.42
C ARG A 72 -0.09 -4.46 9.44
N LEU A 73 1.24 -4.45 9.30
CA LEU A 73 2.16 -5.07 10.25
C LEU A 73 2.13 -4.38 11.62
N ALA A 74 1.95 -3.06 11.67
CA ALA A 74 1.82 -2.32 12.93
C ALA A 74 0.59 -2.79 13.73
N VAL A 75 -0.58 -2.92 13.09
CA VAL A 75 -1.80 -3.45 13.73
C VAL A 75 -1.56 -4.86 14.27
N PHE A 76 -0.90 -5.74 13.50
CA PHE A 76 -0.58 -7.08 13.96
C PHE A 76 0.35 -7.08 15.17
N LYS A 77 1.39 -6.23 15.16
CA LYS A 77 2.33 -6.12 16.28
C LYS A 77 1.62 -5.65 17.56
N ALA A 78 0.80 -4.59 17.46
CA ALA A 78 0.04 -4.08 18.59
C ALA A 78 -0.94 -5.12 19.15
N CYS A 79 -1.65 -5.83 18.27
CA CYS A 79 -2.56 -6.91 18.69
C CYS A 79 -1.81 -8.03 19.42
N ARG A 80 -0.66 -8.47 18.88
CA ARG A 80 0.15 -9.52 19.49
C ARG A 80 0.75 -9.08 20.82
N GLU A 81 1.20 -7.84 20.91
CA GLU A 81 1.76 -7.26 22.14
C GLU A 81 0.70 -7.13 23.23
N PHE A 82 -0.51 -6.69 22.88
CA PHE A 82 -1.63 -6.61 23.81
C PHE A 82 -2.06 -7.99 24.33
N VAL A 83 -2.23 -8.97 23.44
CA VAL A 83 -2.50 -10.35 23.86
C VAL A 83 -1.37 -10.89 24.76
N ARG A 84 -0.11 -10.61 24.42
CA ARG A 84 1.02 -11.05 25.26
C ARG A 84 0.97 -10.40 26.64
N ALA A 85 0.79 -9.08 26.72
CA ALA A 85 0.76 -8.35 27.99
C ALA A 85 -0.36 -8.86 28.92
N THR A 86 -1.51 -9.23 28.36
CA THR A 86 -2.69 -9.70 29.10
C THR A 86 -2.63 -11.17 29.52
N THR A 87 -1.86 -11.99 28.80
CA THR A 87 -1.73 -13.45 29.05
C THR A 87 -0.48 -13.84 29.82
N LEU A 88 0.39 -12.90 30.17
CA LEU A 88 1.58 -13.17 30.97
C LEU A 88 1.20 -13.71 32.37
N PRO A 89 1.95 -14.68 32.92
CA PRO A 89 1.69 -15.23 34.26
C PRO A 89 1.73 -14.17 35.37
N SER A 90 2.61 -13.17 35.23
CA SER A 90 2.68 -11.99 36.08
C SER A 90 1.91 -10.86 35.41
N PHE A 91 0.66 -10.65 35.82
CA PHE A 91 -0.13 -9.53 35.33
C PHE A 91 0.49 -8.20 35.77
N ASP A 92 0.94 -7.41 34.79
CA ASP A 92 1.36 -6.02 34.97
C ASP A 92 0.29 -5.10 34.37
N PHE A 93 -0.39 -4.36 35.25
CA PHE A 93 -1.45 -3.44 34.85
C PHE A 93 -0.94 -2.29 33.99
N GLU A 94 0.23 -1.73 34.32
CA GLU A 94 0.77 -0.57 33.59
C GLU A 94 1.14 -0.98 32.16
N GLN A 95 1.81 -2.13 32.01
CA GLN A 95 2.14 -2.68 30.70
C GLN A 95 0.89 -3.03 29.88
N SER A 96 -0.09 -3.69 30.51
CA SER A 96 -1.35 -4.06 29.84
C SER A 96 -2.14 -2.84 29.41
N TYR A 97 -2.15 -1.77 30.22
CA TYR A 97 -2.83 -0.52 29.89
C TYR A 97 -2.15 0.19 28.71
N LYS A 98 -0.81 0.31 28.71
CA LYS A 98 -0.08 0.90 27.58
C LYS A 98 -0.34 0.15 26.27
N ALA A 99 -0.29 -1.19 26.31
CA ALA A 99 -0.59 -2.01 25.15
C ALA A 99 -2.06 -1.90 24.69
N SER A 100 -3.01 -1.73 25.63
CA SER A 100 -4.42 -1.48 25.30
C SER A 100 -4.63 -0.15 24.59
N VAL A 101 -3.92 0.91 25.00
CA VAL A 101 -4.01 2.23 24.35
C VAL A 101 -3.46 2.13 22.93
N GLU A 102 -2.27 1.55 22.76
CA GLU A 102 -1.67 1.36 21.44
C GLU A 102 -2.56 0.50 20.53
N MET A 103 -3.14 -0.59 21.05
CA MET A 103 -4.07 -1.41 20.29
C MET A 103 -5.34 -0.65 19.89
N SER A 104 -5.84 0.25 20.75
CA SER A 104 -6.98 1.10 20.43
C SER A 104 -6.68 2.05 19.27
N ASP A 105 -5.50 2.69 19.29
CA ASP A 105 -5.07 3.60 18.21
C ASP A 105 -4.91 2.85 16.87
N GLN A 106 -4.41 1.62 16.91
CA GLN A 106 -4.24 0.79 15.72
C GLN A 106 -5.56 0.19 15.20
N LEU A 107 -6.55 0.00 16.06
CA LEU A 107 -7.87 -0.50 15.66
C LEU A 107 -8.64 0.48 14.76
N GLU A 108 -8.50 1.78 14.99
CA GLU A 108 -9.08 2.81 14.12
C GLU A 108 -8.50 2.71 12.70
N GLN A 109 -7.18 2.47 12.59
CA GLN A 109 -6.52 2.27 11.30
C GLN A 109 -6.94 0.94 10.65
N ALA A 110 -7.13 -0.10 11.47
CA ALA A 110 -7.54 -1.42 11.01
C ALA A 110 -8.88 -1.40 10.26
N GLU A 111 -9.77 -0.45 10.57
CA GLU A 111 -11.06 -0.28 9.89
C GLU A 111 -10.90 -0.04 8.39
N PHE A 112 -9.86 0.70 8.00
CA PHE A 112 -9.57 1.05 6.61
C PHE A 112 -8.59 0.09 5.94
N LEU A 113 -7.73 -0.57 6.72
CA LEU A 113 -6.65 -1.40 6.21
C LEU A 113 -7.08 -2.84 5.87
N PHE A 114 -8.13 -3.36 6.51
CA PHE A 114 -8.53 -4.77 6.42
C PHE A 114 -9.98 -4.95 5.95
N ALA A 115 -10.22 -6.07 5.28
CA ALA A 115 -11.57 -6.50 4.92
C ALA A 115 -12.39 -6.87 6.18
N GLY A 116 -13.72 -6.85 6.04
CA GLY A 116 -14.67 -6.93 7.17
C GLY A 116 -14.50 -8.16 8.08
N GLU A 117 -14.14 -9.33 7.54
CA GLU A 117 -13.95 -10.54 8.35
C GLU A 117 -12.70 -10.43 9.26
N VAL A 118 -11.58 -9.99 8.70
CA VAL A 118 -10.33 -9.82 9.45
C VAL A 118 -10.50 -8.72 10.49
N ARG A 119 -11.13 -7.60 10.11
CA ARG A 119 -11.48 -6.52 11.04
C ARG A 119 -12.30 -7.04 12.22
N LYS A 120 -13.35 -7.82 11.96
CA LYS A 120 -14.19 -8.41 13.01
C LYS A 120 -13.37 -9.29 13.95
N LYS A 121 -12.51 -10.16 13.40
CA LYS A 121 -11.62 -11.02 14.20
C LYS A 121 -10.68 -10.22 15.11
N ILE A 122 -10.11 -9.11 14.62
CA ILE A 122 -9.24 -8.23 15.43
C ILE A 122 -10.05 -7.58 16.56
N GLN A 123 -11.28 -7.12 16.27
CA GLN A 123 -12.18 -6.54 17.28
C GLN A 123 -12.57 -7.57 18.34
N ASP A 124 -12.90 -8.80 17.93
CA ASP A 124 -13.25 -9.90 18.83
C ASP A 124 -12.07 -10.24 19.77
N ILE A 125 -10.84 -10.31 19.23
CA ILE A 125 -9.62 -10.55 20.03
C ILE A 125 -9.36 -9.40 21.00
N ASN A 126 -9.50 -8.16 20.55
CA ASN A 126 -9.32 -6.99 21.42
C ASN A 126 -10.35 -6.96 22.55
N GLN A 127 -11.61 -7.31 22.26
CA GLN A 127 -12.65 -7.38 23.28
C GLN A 127 -12.33 -8.48 24.31
N GLN A 128 -11.97 -9.68 23.87
CA GLN A 128 -11.58 -10.78 24.77
C GLN A 128 -10.37 -10.40 25.64
N ALA A 129 -9.37 -9.72 25.07
CA ALA A 129 -8.20 -9.27 25.82
C ALA A 129 -8.57 -8.21 26.88
N ARG A 130 -9.52 -7.30 26.58
CA ARG A 130 -10.08 -6.37 27.57
C ARG A 130 -10.83 -7.09 28.68
N ASP A 131 -11.63 -8.10 28.34
CA ASP A 131 -12.36 -8.91 29.32
C ASP A 131 -11.38 -9.61 30.30
N VAL A 132 -10.22 -10.07 29.82
CA VAL A 132 -9.13 -10.61 30.67
C VAL A 132 -8.58 -9.55 31.62
N VAL A 133 -8.31 -8.33 31.12
CA VAL A 133 -7.81 -7.22 31.95
C VAL A 133 -8.82 -6.85 33.03
N ASP A 134 -10.09 -6.71 32.67
CA ASP A 134 -11.16 -6.36 33.61
C ASP A 134 -11.32 -7.42 34.72
N ALA A 135 -11.22 -8.70 34.36
CA ALA A 135 -11.21 -9.79 35.31
C ALA A 135 -9.96 -9.74 36.22
N GLN A 136 -8.76 -9.51 35.67
CA GLN A 136 -7.52 -9.39 36.46
C GLN A 136 -7.58 -8.21 37.44
N VAL A 137 -8.09 -7.05 37.01
CA VAL A 137 -8.30 -5.89 37.87
C VAL A 137 -9.30 -6.21 38.99
N SER A 138 -10.40 -6.88 38.65
CA SER A 138 -11.39 -7.34 39.65
C SER A 138 -10.76 -8.27 40.69
N LEU A 139 -9.90 -9.20 40.27
CA LEU A 139 -9.17 -10.10 41.16
C LEU A 139 -8.22 -9.33 42.10
N MET A 140 -7.54 -8.32 41.57
CA MET A 140 -6.61 -7.47 42.33
C MET A 140 -7.34 -6.63 43.38
N VAL A 141 -8.49 -6.04 43.04
CA VAL A 141 -9.35 -5.31 43.98
C VAL A 141 -9.91 -6.23 45.07
N LEU A 142 -10.32 -7.45 44.71
CA LEU A 142 -10.76 -8.45 45.70
C LEU A 142 -9.62 -8.87 46.64
N ARG A 143 -8.39 -9.01 46.13
CA ARG A 143 -7.21 -9.31 46.96
C ARG A 143 -6.84 -8.18 47.90
N SER A 144 -6.88 -6.92 47.45
CA SER A 144 -6.53 -5.77 48.30
C SER A 144 -7.57 -5.53 49.40
N SER A 145 -8.86 -5.79 49.12
CA SER A 145 -9.95 -5.73 50.09
C SER A 145 -10.02 -6.95 51.03
N GLY A 146 -9.55 -8.12 50.57
CA GLY A 146 -9.59 -9.39 51.29
C GLY A 146 -8.77 -9.44 52.58
N ASN A 147 -7.78 -8.55 52.76
CA ASN A 147 -7.07 -8.40 54.03
C ASN A 147 -7.98 -7.98 55.21
N VAL A 148 -9.23 -7.55 54.94
CA VAL A 148 -10.22 -7.15 55.96
C VAL A 148 -11.33 -8.20 56.14
N ALA A 149 -11.53 -9.14 55.20
CA ALA A 149 -12.73 -9.98 55.11
C ALA A 149 -12.40 -11.49 55.09
N HIS A 150 -11.63 -11.95 56.06
CA HIS A 150 -11.05 -13.29 56.09
C HIS A 150 -12.05 -14.44 56.31
N GLU A 151 -13.36 -14.19 56.43
CA GLU A 151 -14.23 -15.18 57.07
C GLU A 151 -15.20 -16.01 56.19
N PHE A 152 -16.02 -15.52 55.23
CA PHE A 152 -17.08 -16.43 54.69
C PHE A 152 -17.55 -16.34 53.22
N GLY A 153 -16.80 -15.77 52.27
CA GLY A 153 -17.24 -15.81 50.85
C GLY A 153 -16.27 -15.36 49.78
N THR A 154 -15.12 -14.81 50.16
CA THR A 154 -14.09 -14.32 49.24
C THR A 154 -13.31 -15.46 48.56
N SER A 155 -13.20 -16.63 49.20
CA SER A 155 -12.42 -17.77 48.68
C SER A 155 -13.00 -18.40 47.40
N GLN A 156 -14.31 -18.64 47.37
CA GLN A 156 -14.95 -19.29 46.21
C GLN A 156 -15.00 -18.34 45.01
N ARG A 157 -15.42 -17.08 45.21
CA ARG A 157 -15.42 -16.05 44.15
C ARG A 157 -14.03 -15.81 43.55
N VAL A 158 -12.97 -15.83 44.36
CA VAL A 158 -11.59 -15.72 43.86
C VAL A 158 -11.19 -16.92 43.01
N THR A 159 -11.63 -18.12 43.40
CA THR A 159 -11.37 -19.36 42.65
C THR A 159 -12.10 -19.34 41.31
N ASP A 160 -13.39 -19.04 41.30
CA ASP A 160 -14.22 -18.95 40.09
C ASP A 160 -13.63 -17.92 39.10
N LEU A 161 -13.19 -16.78 39.62
CA LEU A 161 -12.66 -15.69 38.79
C LEU A 161 -11.28 -16.02 38.22
N ARG A 162 -10.45 -16.78 38.94
CA ARG A 162 -9.19 -17.33 38.39
C ARG A 162 -9.43 -18.34 37.29
N GLU A 163 -10.40 -19.24 37.48
CA GLU A 163 -10.77 -20.22 36.46
C GLU A 163 -11.29 -19.50 35.21
N HIS A 164 -12.11 -18.48 35.38
CA HIS A 164 -12.59 -17.64 34.28
C HIS A 164 -11.44 -16.93 33.52
N ILE A 165 -10.51 -16.29 34.25
CA ILE A 165 -9.30 -15.68 33.64
C ILE A 165 -8.50 -16.73 32.86
N HIS A 166 -8.32 -17.93 33.41
CA HIS A 166 -7.56 -18.99 32.75
C HIS A 166 -8.26 -19.48 31.48
N ALA A 167 -9.59 -19.63 31.50
CA ALA A 167 -10.37 -20.00 30.34
C ALA A 167 -10.25 -18.96 29.22
N LEU A 168 -10.43 -17.67 29.54
CA LEU A 168 -10.27 -16.57 28.59
C LEU A 168 -8.84 -16.49 28.02
N THR A 169 -7.82 -16.61 28.88
CA THR A 169 -6.41 -16.62 28.47
C THR A 169 -6.10 -17.78 27.51
N THR A 170 -6.68 -18.96 27.76
CA THR A 170 -6.52 -20.13 26.91
C THR A 170 -7.18 -19.91 25.54
N GLN A 171 -8.39 -19.34 25.52
CA GLN A 171 -9.09 -19.01 24.27
C GLN A 171 -8.30 -17.97 23.46
N LEU A 172 -7.83 -16.90 24.11
CA LEU A 172 -7.08 -15.83 23.46
C LEU A 172 -5.76 -16.34 22.85
N ASN A 173 -5.05 -17.21 23.57
CA ASN A 173 -3.83 -17.86 23.04
C ASN A 173 -4.12 -18.78 21.85
N ALA A 174 -5.30 -19.43 21.80
CA ALA A 174 -5.70 -20.25 20.66
C ALA A 174 -5.99 -19.41 19.40
N HIS A 175 -6.32 -18.12 19.54
CA HIS A 175 -6.54 -17.21 18.41
C HIS A 175 -5.24 -16.72 17.75
N LEU A 176 -4.10 -16.67 18.48
CA LEU A 176 -2.85 -16.13 17.96
C LEU A 176 -2.32 -16.83 16.69
N PRO A 177 -2.27 -18.18 16.60
CA PRO A 177 -1.83 -18.84 15.37
C PRO A 177 -2.75 -18.55 14.19
N ASN A 178 -4.06 -18.53 14.43
CA ASN A 178 -5.06 -18.23 13.41
C ASN A 178 -4.96 -16.79 12.93
N LEU A 179 -4.67 -15.84 13.82
CA LEU A 179 -4.47 -14.43 13.45
C LEU A 179 -3.28 -14.28 12.51
N ALA A 180 -2.15 -14.94 12.81
CA ALA A 180 -0.97 -14.92 11.94
C ALA A 180 -1.26 -15.53 10.56
N GLN A 181 -2.08 -16.58 10.49
CA GLN A 181 -2.50 -17.18 9.22
C GLN A 181 -3.42 -16.23 8.42
N VAL A 182 -4.51 -15.76 9.05
CA VAL A 182 -5.51 -14.89 8.41
C VAL A 182 -4.88 -13.57 7.96
N MET A 183 -4.07 -12.94 8.81
CA MET A 183 -3.35 -11.73 8.43
C MET A 183 -2.24 -12.01 7.43
N GLY A 184 -1.57 -13.16 7.52
CA GLY A 184 -0.55 -13.55 6.54
C GLY A 184 -1.12 -13.67 5.12
N GLU A 185 -2.36 -14.15 4.98
CA GLU A 185 -3.08 -14.18 3.71
C GLU A 185 -3.39 -12.78 3.18
N GLU A 186 -3.85 -11.86 4.04
CA GLU A 186 -4.06 -10.45 3.66
C GLU A 186 -2.74 -9.69 3.38
N MET A 187 -1.65 -10.07 4.06
CA MET A 187 -0.33 -9.47 3.89
C MET A 187 0.37 -9.98 2.62
N ARG A 188 -0.06 -11.10 2.05
CA ARG A 188 0.34 -11.50 0.70
C ARG A 188 -0.29 -10.53 -0.29
N LEU A 189 0.39 -9.40 -0.48
CA LEU A 189 0.14 -8.48 -1.58
C LEU A 189 0.06 -9.33 -2.85
N TYR A 190 -1.14 -9.46 -3.42
CA TYR A 190 -1.32 -10.15 -4.68
C TYR A 190 -0.48 -9.39 -5.70
N ILE A 191 0.70 -9.91 -6.03
CA ILE A 191 1.47 -9.45 -7.16
C ILE A 191 0.83 -10.17 -8.34
N PRO A 192 -0.04 -9.52 -9.15
CA PRO A 192 -0.41 -10.13 -10.41
C PRO A 192 0.91 -10.37 -11.14
N ARG A 193 1.26 -11.64 -11.35
CA ARG A 193 2.37 -11.98 -12.22
C ARG A 193 2.01 -11.36 -13.56
N ALA A 194 2.66 -10.25 -13.89
CA ALA A 194 2.57 -9.68 -15.22
C ALA A 194 2.86 -10.86 -16.16
N LYS A 195 1.88 -11.23 -16.99
CA LYS A 195 2.08 -12.26 -18.01
C LYS A 195 3.27 -11.75 -18.83
N SER A 196 4.43 -12.36 -18.63
CA SER A 196 5.65 -12.03 -19.37
C SER A 196 5.30 -12.13 -20.84
N LYS A 197 5.15 -10.97 -21.50
CA LYS A 197 4.83 -10.87 -22.92
C LYS A 197 6.09 -11.05 -23.78
N ARG A 198 7.10 -11.76 -23.25
CA ARG A 198 8.31 -12.19 -23.95
C ARG A 198 8.27 -13.71 -24.02
N ASP A 199 7.59 -14.21 -25.04
CA ASP A 199 7.86 -15.51 -25.71
C ASP A 199 6.97 -15.63 -26.95
N SER A 200 6.93 -14.55 -27.74
CA SER A 200 6.46 -14.60 -29.13
C SER A 200 7.65 -14.33 -30.03
N THR A 201 8.63 -15.23 -30.00
CA THR A 201 9.54 -15.44 -31.13
C THR A 201 8.71 -16.17 -32.20
N PRO A 202 8.47 -15.56 -33.37
CA PRO A 202 7.90 -16.28 -34.49
C PRO A 202 8.99 -17.20 -35.07
N ASP A 203 8.68 -18.49 -35.20
CA ASP A 203 9.43 -19.44 -36.02
C ASP A 203 9.28 -19.12 -37.52
#